data_AF-F5XWS6-F1
#
_entry.id   AF-F5XWS6-F1
#
_cell.length_a   1.000
_cell.length_b   1.000
_cell.length_c   1.000
_cell.angle_alpha   90.00
_cell.angle_beta   90.00
_cell.angle_gamma   90.00
#
_symmetry.space_group_name_H-M   'P 1'
#
loop_
_entity.id
_entity.type
_entity.pdbx_description
1 polymer ?
#
loop_
_entity_poly.entity_id
_entity_poly.type
_entity_poly.pdbx_seq_one_letter_code
_entity_poly.pdbx_strand_id
1 'polypeptide(L)'
;MTAAAQDLVVQRPEGLYCPPGDFYIDPWRPVPRAVVTHAHADHARVGHGRYLAAAPAEGVLRARLGEIDLMTLPYGERITHHGVTVSLHPAGHVLGSAQVRLEHGGRVWVASGDYKVAPDRTCAPFEPVRCDVFITESTFGLPIYRWCPDEELFADVNAWWAANAAVGRASVLACYSFGKAQRILSGVDPSIGSIIVHGAVEPLNRAYRAAGVELPPTRLVSEVADKAELRRCLVLCPPSATASTWLRRFGECSTAFASGWMQLRGARRRGGYDRGFVLSDHADWPGLLDAIGATGAQRVIVTHGSVPVMVRYLAEQGLQAQAFQTEYGDDRIEADTEPAGEGA
;
A
#
# COMPACT_ATOMS: atom_id res chain seq x y z
N MET A 1 16.20 -24.69 -34.12
CA MET A 1 16.64 -23.75 -33.08
C MET A 1 15.43 -22.90 -32.70
N THR A 2 14.75 -23.24 -31.61
CA THR A 2 13.68 -22.40 -31.06
C THR A 2 14.31 -21.08 -30.63
N ALA A 3 13.85 -19.96 -31.17
CA ALA A 3 14.22 -18.65 -30.65
C ALA A 3 14.04 -18.67 -29.14
N ALA A 4 15.07 -18.28 -28.38
CA ALA A 4 14.91 -18.08 -26.95
C ALA A 4 13.72 -17.13 -26.78
N ALA A 5 12.64 -17.63 -26.21
CA ALA A 5 11.40 -16.89 -26.15
C ALA A 5 11.64 -15.65 -25.28
N GLN A 6 11.46 -14.47 -25.89
CA GLN A 6 11.68 -13.19 -25.23
C GLN A 6 10.77 -13.08 -23.99
N ASP A 7 11.30 -12.46 -22.94
CA ASP A 7 10.55 -12.20 -21.71
C ASP A 7 9.35 -11.29 -21.98
N LEU A 8 8.20 -11.63 -21.40
CA LEU A 8 6.95 -10.88 -21.58
C LEU A 8 7.02 -9.53 -20.85
N VAL A 9 7.81 -9.43 -19.79
CA VAL A 9 8.11 -8.20 -19.07
C VAL A 9 9.62 -8.05 -18.94
N VAL A 10 10.14 -6.89 -19.32
CA VAL A 10 11.55 -6.52 -19.20
C VAL A 10 11.68 -5.20 -18.47
N GLN A 11 12.78 -5.03 -17.76
CA GLN A 11 13.08 -3.77 -17.11
C GLN A 11 13.62 -2.74 -18.11
N ARG A 12 13.13 -1.50 -18.04
CA ARG A 12 13.63 -0.32 -18.76
C ARG A 12 13.79 0.86 -17.79
N PRO A 13 14.51 1.94 -18.16
CA PRO A 13 14.64 3.13 -17.31
C PRO A 13 13.31 3.81 -16.94
N GLU A 14 12.25 3.58 -17.71
CA GLU A 14 10.91 4.10 -17.43
C GLU A 14 10.09 3.18 -16.52
N GLY A 15 10.47 1.91 -16.34
CA GLY A 15 9.73 0.95 -15.52
C GLY A 15 9.70 -0.47 -16.09
N LEU A 16 8.72 -1.26 -15.67
CA LEU A 16 8.51 -2.63 -16.15
C LEU A 16 7.74 -2.61 -17.48
N TYR A 17 8.43 -2.89 -18.58
CA TYR A 17 7.87 -2.79 -19.93
C TYR A 17 7.40 -4.15 -20.45
N CYS A 18 6.23 -4.19 -21.07
CA CYS A 18 5.75 -5.35 -21.84
C CYS A 18 6.02 -5.12 -23.34
N PRO A 19 7.08 -5.70 -23.95
CA PRO A 19 7.42 -5.43 -25.35
C PRO A 19 6.33 -5.77 -26.37
N PRO A 20 5.66 -6.95 -26.32
CA PRO A 20 4.61 -7.25 -27.30
C PRO A 20 3.34 -6.41 -27.06
N GLY A 21 3.09 -5.97 -25.82
CA GLY A 21 1.95 -5.13 -25.48
C GLY A 21 2.17 -3.63 -25.70
N ASP A 22 3.43 -3.17 -25.76
CA ASP A 22 3.78 -1.75 -25.83
C ASP A 22 3.12 -0.88 -24.73
N PHE A 23 3.25 -1.32 -23.48
CA PHE A 23 2.85 -0.58 -22.28
C PHE A 23 3.78 -0.89 -21.11
N TYR A 24 3.71 -0.05 -20.07
CA TYR A 24 4.48 -0.22 -18.83
C TYR A 24 3.57 -0.57 -17.66
N ILE A 25 4.07 -1.36 -16.72
CA ILE A 25 3.47 -1.60 -15.41
C ILE A 25 4.19 -0.71 -14.40
N ASP A 26 3.44 0.09 -13.66
CA ASP A 26 3.94 1.05 -12.65
C ASP A 26 5.17 1.86 -13.10
N PRO A 27 5.07 2.61 -14.20
CA PRO A 27 6.21 3.37 -14.73
C PRO A 27 6.67 4.50 -13.82
N TRP A 28 7.99 4.69 -13.70
CA TRP A 28 8.65 5.73 -12.91
C TRP A 28 8.71 7.08 -13.65
N ARG A 29 8.55 7.06 -14.98
CA ARG A 29 8.66 8.23 -15.86
C ARG A 29 7.45 8.31 -16.80
N PRO A 30 7.12 9.50 -17.34
CA PRO A 30 6.07 9.66 -18.34
C PRO A 30 6.20 8.65 -19.50
N VAL A 31 5.11 7.96 -19.83
CA VAL A 31 5.05 6.95 -20.90
C VAL A 31 3.70 7.04 -21.63
N PRO A 32 3.57 6.52 -22.86
CA PRO A 32 2.30 6.56 -23.58
C PRO A 32 1.16 5.78 -22.90
N ARG A 33 1.46 4.63 -22.27
CA ARG A 33 0.47 3.72 -21.68
C ARG A 33 1.00 3.11 -20.38
N ALA A 34 0.31 3.37 -19.28
CA ALA A 34 0.62 2.85 -17.95
C ALA A 34 -0.50 1.91 -17.48
N VAL A 35 -0.14 0.71 -17.03
CA VAL A 35 -0.98 -0.17 -16.23
C VAL A 35 -0.56 0.02 -14.79
N VAL A 36 -1.47 0.47 -13.94
CA VAL A 36 -1.20 0.85 -12.55
C VAL A 36 -1.73 -0.24 -11.62
N THR A 37 -0.86 -0.81 -10.79
CA THR A 37 -1.24 -1.81 -9.80
C THR A 37 -2.05 -1.19 -8.67
N HIS A 38 -1.65 -0.02 -8.18
CA HIS A 38 -2.34 0.70 -7.11
C HIS A 38 -1.90 2.17 -7.00
N ALA A 39 -2.59 2.96 -6.17
CA ALA A 39 -2.45 4.41 -6.13
C ALA A 39 -1.38 4.97 -5.16
N HIS A 40 -0.41 4.18 -4.68
CA HIS A 40 0.74 4.76 -3.98
C HIS A 40 1.63 5.56 -4.94
N ALA A 41 2.32 6.58 -4.43
CA ALA A 41 3.01 7.58 -5.25
C ALA A 41 4.22 7.03 -6.01
N ASP A 42 4.78 5.94 -5.51
CA ASP A 42 5.91 5.23 -6.09
C ASP A 42 5.49 4.28 -7.23
N HIS A 43 4.20 3.92 -7.31
CA HIS A 43 3.60 3.12 -8.39
C HIS A 43 2.77 3.94 -9.39
N ALA A 44 2.09 4.99 -8.91
CA ALA A 44 1.17 5.80 -9.69
C ALA A 44 1.69 7.25 -9.77
N ARG A 45 2.15 7.63 -10.96
CA ARG A 45 2.73 8.97 -11.22
C ARG A 45 1.93 9.70 -12.29
N VAL A 46 1.96 11.03 -12.24
CA VAL A 46 1.35 11.88 -13.27
C VAL A 46 2.20 11.91 -14.55
N GLY A 47 1.58 12.35 -15.65
CA GLY A 47 2.28 12.60 -16.92
C GLY A 47 2.27 11.45 -17.93
N HIS A 48 1.73 10.27 -17.61
CA HIS A 48 1.49 9.23 -18.61
C HIS A 48 0.33 9.62 -19.55
N GLY A 49 0.35 9.12 -20.78
CA GLY A 49 -0.65 9.44 -21.80
C GLY A 49 -2.00 8.78 -21.55
N ARG A 50 -2.01 7.53 -21.07
CA ARG A 50 -3.21 6.75 -20.72
C ARG A 50 -2.91 5.86 -19.52
N TYR A 51 -3.92 5.63 -18.69
CA TYR A 51 -3.85 4.82 -17.49
C TYR A 51 -4.86 3.68 -17.57
N LEU A 52 -4.46 2.49 -17.16
CA LEU A 52 -5.34 1.35 -16.91
C LEU A 52 -5.20 0.93 -15.45
N ALA A 53 -6.31 0.83 -14.73
CA ALA A 53 -6.31 0.34 -13.35
C ALA A 53 -7.59 -0.45 -13.02
N ALA A 54 -7.62 -1.10 -11.86
CA ALA A 54 -8.82 -1.80 -11.42
C ALA A 54 -9.94 -0.80 -11.11
N ALA A 55 -11.19 -1.15 -11.42
CA ALA A 55 -12.33 -0.25 -11.25
C ALA A 55 -12.47 0.33 -9.83
N PRO A 56 -12.26 -0.43 -8.74
CA PRO A 56 -12.32 0.14 -7.39
C PRO A 56 -11.22 1.17 -7.08
N ALA A 57 -10.16 1.27 -7.90
CA ALA A 57 -9.07 2.23 -7.72
C ALA A 57 -9.40 3.64 -8.20
N GLU A 58 -10.50 3.84 -8.96
CA GLU A 58 -10.78 5.11 -9.64
C GLU A 58 -10.77 6.31 -8.70
N GLY A 59 -11.53 6.23 -7.60
CA GLY A 59 -11.66 7.34 -6.66
C GLY A 59 -10.34 7.74 -6.03
N VAL A 60 -9.52 6.76 -5.64
CA VAL A 60 -8.21 7.01 -4.99
C VAL A 60 -7.16 7.49 -5.99
N LEU A 61 -7.18 6.98 -7.23
CA LEU A 61 -6.30 7.46 -8.31
C LEU A 61 -6.61 8.91 -8.68
N ARG A 62 -7.89 9.27 -8.87
CA ARG A 62 -8.27 10.66 -9.16
C ARG A 62 -7.99 11.59 -7.99
N ALA A 63 -8.16 11.12 -6.75
CA ALA A 63 -7.81 11.91 -5.57
C ALA A 63 -6.31 12.23 -5.48
N ARG A 64 -5.43 11.34 -5.98
CA ARG A 64 -3.97 11.53 -5.94
C ARG A 64 -3.39 12.18 -7.19
N LEU A 65 -3.86 11.78 -8.37
CA LEU A 65 -3.29 12.19 -9.66
C LEU A 65 -4.05 13.33 -10.34
N GLY A 66 -5.22 13.69 -9.81
CA GLY A 66 -6.12 14.65 -10.43
C GLY A 66 -6.81 14.07 -11.67
N GLU A 67 -7.07 14.94 -12.65
CA GLU A 67 -7.70 14.54 -13.91
C GLU A 67 -6.69 13.86 -14.84
N ILE A 68 -6.92 12.58 -15.09
CA ILE A 68 -6.10 11.71 -15.96
C ILE A 68 -6.99 10.95 -16.96
N ASP A 69 -6.42 10.55 -18.11
CA ASP A 69 -7.06 9.65 -19.07
C ASP A 69 -7.02 8.20 -18.54
N LEU A 70 -7.94 7.90 -17.62
CA LEU A 70 -8.06 6.63 -16.91
C LEU A 70 -9.15 5.76 -17.52
N MET A 71 -8.74 4.57 -17.98
CA MET A 71 -9.62 3.43 -18.24
C MET A 71 -9.60 2.52 -17.01
N THR A 72 -10.78 2.06 -16.59
CA THR A 72 -10.91 1.10 -15.50
C THR A 72 -11.36 -0.27 -16.01
N LEU A 73 -10.98 -1.31 -15.28
CA LEU A 73 -11.37 -2.69 -15.55
C LEU A 73 -11.87 -3.37 -14.26
N PRO A 74 -13.08 -3.96 -14.24
CA PRO A 74 -13.49 -4.85 -13.16
C PRO A 74 -12.48 -5.98 -12.96
N TYR A 75 -12.31 -6.41 -11.71
CA TYR A 75 -11.43 -7.54 -11.41
C TYR A 75 -11.84 -8.79 -12.23
N GLY A 76 -10.84 -9.49 -12.78
CA GLY A 76 -11.01 -10.68 -13.60
C GLY A 76 -11.48 -10.44 -15.04
N GLU A 77 -11.97 -9.25 -15.38
CA GLU A 77 -12.29 -8.90 -16.77
C GLU A 77 -11.00 -8.85 -17.61
N ARG A 78 -11.12 -9.20 -18.89
CA ARG A 78 -9.99 -9.36 -19.81
C ARG A 78 -10.11 -8.39 -20.97
N ILE A 79 -9.01 -7.71 -21.26
CA ILE A 79 -8.84 -6.92 -22.47
C ILE A 79 -7.66 -7.46 -23.28
N THR A 80 -7.71 -7.34 -24.60
CA THR A 80 -6.58 -7.70 -25.47
C THR A 80 -5.99 -6.44 -26.07
N HIS A 81 -4.69 -6.26 -25.91
CA HIS A 81 -3.94 -5.14 -26.47
C HIS A 81 -2.68 -5.65 -27.16
N HIS A 82 -2.58 -5.41 -28.47
CA HIS A 82 -1.45 -5.84 -29.31
C HIS A 82 -1.16 -7.36 -29.19
N GLY A 83 -2.21 -8.17 -29.03
CA GLY A 83 -2.10 -9.62 -28.88
C GLY A 83 -1.81 -10.10 -27.45
N VAL A 84 -1.51 -9.20 -26.50
CA VAL A 84 -1.38 -9.52 -25.07
C VAL A 84 -2.75 -9.41 -24.40
N THR A 85 -3.19 -10.47 -23.73
CA THR A 85 -4.39 -10.42 -22.88
C THR A 85 -4.01 -9.95 -21.49
N VAL A 86 -4.66 -8.90 -21.01
CA VAL A 86 -4.44 -8.28 -19.69
C VAL A 86 -5.69 -8.45 -18.84
N SER A 87 -5.52 -8.83 -17.59
CA SER A 87 -6.57 -8.81 -16.55
C SER A 87 -5.99 -8.37 -15.22
N LEU A 88 -6.84 -7.78 -14.38
CA LEU A 88 -6.47 -7.26 -13.06
C LEU A 88 -7.13 -8.13 -11.98
N HIS A 89 -6.37 -8.52 -10.95
CA HIS A 89 -6.83 -9.41 -9.88
C HIS A 89 -6.55 -8.78 -8.52
N PRO A 90 -7.40 -8.94 -7.49
CA PRO A 90 -7.19 -8.35 -6.17
C PRO A 90 -5.81 -8.66 -5.57
N ALA A 91 -5.14 -7.64 -5.04
CA ALA A 91 -3.85 -7.78 -4.34
C ALA A 91 -3.95 -7.72 -2.81
N GLY A 92 -5.10 -7.34 -2.24
CA GLY A 92 -5.28 -7.28 -0.78
C GLY A 92 -4.47 -6.21 -0.05
N HIS A 93 -3.84 -5.28 -0.78
CA HIS A 93 -2.96 -4.25 -0.21
C HIS A 93 -3.74 -3.00 0.24
N VAL A 94 -4.36 -2.31 -0.71
CA VAL A 94 -5.19 -1.10 -0.51
C VAL A 94 -6.41 -1.13 -1.42
N LEU A 95 -7.38 -0.22 -1.22
CA LEU A 95 -8.55 -0.11 -2.10
C LEU A 95 -8.14 0.01 -3.57
N GLY A 96 -8.63 -0.93 -4.39
CA GLY A 96 -8.34 -0.98 -5.81
C GLY A 96 -6.97 -1.56 -6.18
N SER A 97 -6.16 -2.01 -5.22
CA SER A 97 -4.89 -2.67 -5.52
C SER A 97 -5.09 -3.95 -6.34
N ALA A 98 -4.21 -4.15 -7.32
CA ALA A 98 -4.34 -5.21 -8.29
C ALA A 98 -3.01 -5.83 -8.70
N GLN A 99 -3.01 -7.14 -8.84
CA GLN A 99 -2.03 -7.90 -9.60
C GLN A 99 -2.36 -7.76 -11.10
N VAL A 100 -1.34 -7.54 -11.92
CA VAL A 100 -1.45 -7.45 -13.38
C VAL A 100 -1.11 -8.79 -13.99
N ARG A 101 -2.12 -9.51 -14.49
CA ARG A 101 -1.95 -10.77 -15.23
C ARG A 101 -1.81 -10.47 -16.72
N LEU A 102 -0.75 -11.01 -17.31
CA LEU A 102 -0.41 -10.91 -18.73
C LEU A 102 -0.39 -12.30 -19.35
N GLU A 103 -1.09 -12.48 -20.46
CA GLU A 103 -1.07 -13.72 -21.23
C GLU A 103 -0.73 -13.45 -22.70
N HIS A 104 0.32 -14.12 -23.19
CA HIS A 104 0.77 -13.99 -24.58
C HIS A 104 1.47 -15.27 -25.03
N GLY A 105 1.09 -15.80 -26.20
CA GLY A 105 1.70 -17.00 -26.77
C GLY A 105 1.61 -18.25 -25.87
N GLY A 106 0.52 -18.38 -25.10
CA GLY A 106 0.31 -19.49 -24.16
C GLY A 106 1.12 -19.41 -22.87
N ARG A 107 1.80 -18.28 -22.60
CA ARG A 107 2.53 -18.02 -21.35
C ARG A 107 1.81 -16.99 -20.51
N VAL A 108 1.82 -17.18 -19.19
CA VAL A 108 1.20 -16.29 -18.21
C VAL A 108 2.26 -15.71 -17.29
N TRP A 109 2.33 -14.38 -17.24
CA TRP A 109 3.11 -13.63 -16.27
C TRP A 109 2.17 -12.87 -15.35
N VAL A 110 2.55 -12.74 -14.08
CA VAL A 110 1.81 -11.92 -13.12
C VAL A 110 2.78 -10.99 -12.43
N ALA A 111 2.50 -9.68 -12.47
CA ALA A 111 3.15 -8.70 -11.62
C ALA A 111 2.24 -8.41 -10.43
N SER A 112 2.72 -8.67 -9.22
CA SER A 112 1.89 -8.59 -8.02
C SER A 112 1.48 -7.16 -7.64
N GLY A 113 2.33 -6.18 -7.97
CA GLY A 113 2.35 -4.92 -7.23
C GLY A 113 2.66 -5.18 -5.75
N ASP A 114 2.26 -4.26 -4.88
CA ASP A 114 2.23 -4.52 -3.45
C ASP A 114 1.00 -5.34 -3.08
N TYR A 115 1.17 -6.29 -2.16
CA TYR A 115 0.10 -7.21 -1.78
C TYR A 115 0.17 -7.61 -0.31
N LYS A 116 -0.98 -8.01 0.22
CA LYS A 116 -1.10 -8.65 1.53
C LYS A 116 -2.10 -9.79 1.44
N VAL A 117 -1.71 -10.94 1.95
CA VAL A 117 -2.52 -12.17 1.93
C VAL A 117 -3.56 -12.21 3.04
N ALA A 118 -3.25 -11.59 4.19
CA ALA A 118 -4.21 -11.48 5.29
C ALA A 118 -5.43 -10.63 4.88
N PRO A 119 -6.67 -11.08 5.17
CA PRO A 119 -7.87 -10.32 4.86
C PRO A 119 -7.86 -8.91 5.46
N ASP A 120 -8.43 -7.96 4.73
CA ASP A 120 -8.60 -6.57 5.14
C ASP A 120 -10.04 -6.16 4.86
N ARG A 121 -10.65 -5.41 5.79
CA ARG A 121 -12.03 -4.90 5.62
C ARG A 121 -12.12 -3.71 4.66
N THR A 122 -10.98 -3.14 4.27
CA THR A 122 -10.89 -1.90 3.50
C THR A 122 -10.55 -2.11 2.03
N CYS A 123 -10.28 -3.35 1.61
CA CYS A 123 -10.00 -3.69 0.22
C CYS A 123 -10.44 -5.13 -0.12
N ALA A 124 -10.43 -5.48 -1.40
CA ALA A 124 -10.73 -6.84 -1.84
C ALA A 124 -9.61 -7.81 -1.39
N PRO A 125 -9.92 -9.01 -0.89
CA PRO A 125 -8.91 -9.96 -0.40
C PRO A 125 -8.00 -10.43 -1.54
N PHE A 126 -6.74 -10.72 -1.23
CA PHE A 126 -5.77 -11.23 -2.20
C PHE A 126 -6.30 -12.49 -2.93
N GLU A 127 -6.22 -12.48 -4.26
CA GLU A 127 -6.61 -13.60 -5.10
C GLU A 127 -5.37 -14.32 -5.65
N PRO A 128 -5.10 -15.59 -5.30
CA PRO A 128 -3.98 -16.31 -5.88
C PRO A 128 -4.15 -16.52 -7.40
N VAL A 129 -3.19 -16.05 -8.19
CA VAL A 129 -3.19 -16.20 -9.65
C VAL A 129 -2.11 -17.18 -10.10
N ARG A 130 -2.52 -18.26 -10.78
CA ARG A 130 -1.57 -19.22 -11.38
C ARG A 130 -0.83 -18.59 -12.55
N CYS A 131 0.49 -18.75 -12.60
CA CYS A 131 1.33 -18.20 -13.66
C CYS A 131 2.62 -19.00 -13.86
N ASP A 132 3.29 -18.77 -14.99
CA ASP A 132 4.60 -19.36 -15.30
C ASP A 132 5.74 -18.54 -14.67
N VAL A 133 5.56 -17.21 -14.63
CA VAL A 133 6.51 -16.25 -14.06
C VAL A 133 5.77 -15.27 -13.13
N PHE A 134 6.27 -15.15 -11.90
CA PHE A 134 5.71 -14.23 -10.90
C PHE A 134 6.72 -13.13 -10.58
N ILE A 135 6.32 -11.87 -10.77
CA ILE A 135 7.07 -10.70 -10.33
C ILE A 135 6.47 -10.26 -8.99
N THR A 136 7.23 -10.35 -7.90
CA THR A 136 6.77 -10.13 -6.52
C THR A 136 7.57 -9.06 -5.81
N GLU A 137 6.90 -8.24 -4.99
CA GLU A 137 7.57 -7.40 -3.99
C GLU A 137 8.24 -8.26 -2.88
N SER A 138 9.15 -7.64 -2.12
CA SER A 138 9.74 -8.22 -0.91
C SER A 138 10.05 -7.17 0.16
N THR A 139 9.16 -6.19 0.34
CA THR A 139 9.26 -5.11 1.34
C THR A 139 9.61 -5.68 2.71
N PHE A 140 8.89 -6.73 3.13
CA PHE A 140 9.16 -7.47 4.36
C PHE A 140 9.73 -8.88 4.12
N GLY A 141 10.62 -9.00 3.12
CA GLY A 141 11.30 -10.24 2.72
C GLY A 141 12.38 -10.75 3.68
N LEU A 142 12.19 -10.62 5.01
CA LEU A 142 13.06 -11.21 6.03
C LEU A 142 12.25 -12.05 7.03
N PRO A 143 12.76 -13.22 7.48
CA PRO A 143 12.03 -14.13 8.40
C PRO A 143 11.56 -13.55 9.74
N ILE A 144 12.12 -12.40 10.15
CA ILE A 144 11.74 -11.68 11.38
C ILE A 144 10.40 -10.95 11.27
N TYR A 145 9.96 -10.64 10.05
CA TYR A 145 8.68 -10.01 9.81
C TYR A 145 7.60 -11.08 9.78
N ARG A 146 6.76 -11.03 10.81
CA ARG A 146 5.62 -11.92 11.05
C ARG A 146 4.56 -11.10 11.74
N TRP A 147 3.40 -10.94 11.13
CA TRP A 147 2.35 -10.08 11.66
C TRP A 147 1.56 -10.81 12.74
N CYS A 148 1.20 -10.09 13.80
CA CYS A 148 0.18 -10.58 14.72
C CYS A 148 -1.21 -10.45 14.07
N PRO A 149 -2.22 -11.19 14.56
CA PRO A 149 -3.59 -11.01 14.11
C PRO A 149 -4.11 -9.58 14.33
N ASP A 150 -4.89 -9.07 13.39
CA ASP A 150 -5.48 -7.71 13.45
C ASP A 150 -6.27 -7.46 14.75
N GLU A 151 -6.96 -8.49 15.26
CA GLU A 151 -7.71 -8.41 16.52
C GLU A 151 -6.82 -8.05 17.72
N GLU A 152 -5.62 -8.64 17.82
CA GLU A 152 -4.66 -8.36 18.89
C GLU A 152 -4.10 -6.94 18.73
N LEU A 153 -3.74 -6.57 17.50
CA LEU A 153 -3.20 -5.25 17.19
C LEU A 153 -4.19 -4.14 17.52
N PHE A 154 -5.45 -4.26 17.08
CA PHE A 154 -6.45 -3.23 17.32
C PHE A 154 -6.95 -3.21 18.76
N ALA A 155 -6.96 -4.33 19.47
CA ALA A 155 -7.18 -4.33 20.91
C ALA A 155 -6.12 -3.48 21.64
N ASP A 156 -4.85 -3.58 21.24
CA ASP A 156 -3.76 -2.78 21.82
C ASP A 156 -3.86 -1.29 21.45
N VAL A 157 -4.20 -0.97 20.20
CA VAL A 157 -4.45 0.42 19.76
C VAL A 157 -5.61 1.05 20.55
N ASN A 158 -6.72 0.33 20.69
CA ASN A 158 -7.91 0.79 21.41
C ASN A 158 -7.64 0.95 22.91
N ALA A 159 -6.91 0.01 23.52
CA ALA A 159 -6.52 0.12 24.93
C ALA A 159 -5.62 1.34 25.19
N TRP A 160 -4.65 1.60 24.30
CA TRP A 160 -3.80 2.80 24.38
C TRP A 160 -4.62 4.09 24.23
N TRP A 161 -5.52 4.15 23.25
CA TRP A 161 -6.38 5.31 23.05
C TRP A 161 -7.29 5.56 24.26
N ALA A 162 -7.98 4.53 24.75
CA ALA A 162 -8.87 4.63 25.91
C ALA A 162 -8.13 5.10 27.17
N ALA A 163 -6.93 4.58 27.43
CA ALA A 163 -6.11 4.98 28.57
C ALA A 163 -5.71 6.46 28.51
N ASN A 164 -5.33 6.95 27.34
CA ASN A 164 -5.01 8.37 27.14
C ASN A 164 -6.25 9.26 27.29
N ALA A 165 -7.37 8.85 26.68
CA ALA A 165 -8.62 9.59 26.75
C ALA A 165 -9.15 9.69 28.19
N ALA A 166 -8.94 8.67 29.03
CA ALA A 166 -9.32 8.67 30.45
C ALA A 166 -8.58 9.73 31.28
N VAL A 167 -7.34 10.08 30.92
CA VAL A 167 -6.52 11.09 31.61
C VAL A 167 -6.49 12.44 30.91
N GLY A 168 -7.34 12.65 29.89
CA GLY A 168 -7.38 13.92 29.16
C GLY A 168 -6.16 14.17 28.28
N ARG A 169 -5.59 13.10 27.69
CA ARG A 169 -4.46 13.16 26.74
C ARG A 169 -4.87 12.66 25.34
N ALA A 170 -4.49 13.39 24.30
CA ALA A 170 -4.74 12.99 22.92
C ALA A 170 -3.84 11.82 22.51
N SER A 171 -4.34 10.97 21.62
CA SER A 171 -3.58 9.84 21.04
C SER A 171 -3.25 10.16 19.60
N VAL A 172 -2.00 10.45 19.29
CA VAL A 172 -1.56 10.80 17.93
C VAL A 172 -0.86 9.61 17.31
N LEU A 173 -1.52 9.00 16.33
CA LEU A 173 -1.03 7.84 15.61
C LEU A 173 -0.58 8.25 14.21
N ALA A 174 0.73 8.35 14.04
CA ALA A 174 1.33 8.55 12.74
C ALA A 174 1.13 7.29 11.88
N CYS A 175 0.70 7.48 10.63
CA CYS A 175 0.51 6.43 9.64
C CYS A 175 0.49 7.02 8.22
N TYR A 176 0.60 6.18 7.21
CA TYR A 176 0.51 6.59 5.81
C TYR A 176 -0.93 7.04 5.53
N SER A 177 -1.07 8.12 4.74
CA SER A 177 -2.37 8.74 4.46
C SER A 177 -3.31 7.82 3.66
N PHE A 178 -2.73 6.95 2.84
CA PHE A 178 -3.40 5.92 2.05
C PHE A 178 -3.08 4.52 2.59
N GLY A 179 -4.10 3.65 2.65
CA GLY A 179 -3.98 2.28 3.16
C GLY A 179 -4.05 2.25 4.68
N LYS A 180 -2.94 2.55 5.35
CA LYS A 180 -2.80 2.36 6.80
C LYS A 180 -3.79 3.19 7.61
N ALA A 181 -4.02 4.44 7.23
CA ALA A 181 -5.02 5.28 7.89
C ALA A 181 -6.42 4.65 7.83
N GLN A 182 -6.85 4.19 6.66
CA GLN A 182 -8.17 3.58 6.49
C GLN A 182 -8.27 2.23 7.21
N ARG A 183 -7.20 1.43 7.21
CA ARG A 183 -7.16 0.18 7.97
C ARG A 183 -7.20 0.41 9.48
N ILE A 184 -6.55 1.45 9.99
CA ILE A 184 -6.69 1.85 11.40
C ILE A 184 -8.15 2.23 11.67
N LEU A 185 -8.75 3.06 10.83
CA LEU A 185 -10.14 3.49 10.97
C LEU A 185 -11.12 2.30 11.00
N SER A 186 -10.88 1.22 10.26
CA SER A 186 -11.74 0.04 10.27
C SER A 186 -11.59 -0.87 11.50
N GLY A 187 -10.51 -0.69 12.27
CA GLY A 187 -10.19 -1.51 13.45
C GLY A 187 -10.37 -0.80 14.80
N VAL A 188 -10.42 0.53 14.83
CA VAL A 188 -10.59 1.29 16.09
C VAL A 188 -12.05 1.30 16.55
N ASP A 189 -12.26 1.43 17.86
CA ASP A 189 -13.58 1.57 18.47
C ASP A 189 -13.98 3.06 18.55
N PRO A 190 -14.88 3.55 17.69
CA PRO A 190 -15.26 4.97 17.66
C PRO A 190 -16.06 5.41 18.90
N SER A 191 -16.46 4.49 19.80
CA SER A 191 -17.14 4.84 21.04
C SER A 191 -16.19 5.42 22.11
N ILE A 192 -14.87 5.22 21.98
CA ILE A 192 -13.86 5.74 22.91
C ILE A 192 -13.82 7.27 22.88
N GLY A 193 -14.00 7.86 21.69
CA GLY A 193 -13.97 9.29 21.51
C GLY A 193 -13.97 9.69 20.04
N SER A 194 -13.68 10.96 19.79
CA SER A 194 -13.68 11.50 18.42
C SER A 194 -12.39 11.16 17.68
N ILE A 195 -12.52 10.95 16.37
CA ILE A 195 -11.41 10.66 15.48
C ILE A 195 -11.15 11.87 14.59
N ILE A 196 -9.94 12.41 14.70
CA ILE A 196 -9.47 13.57 13.95
C ILE A 196 -8.44 13.10 12.95
N VAL A 197 -8.52 13.60 11.72
CA VAL A 197 -7.59 13.23 10.66
C VAL A 197 -6.89 14.45 10.10
N HIS A 198 -5.64 14.28 9.68
CA HIS A 198 -4.92 15.28 8.91
C HIS A 198 -5.59 15.49 7.54
N GLY A 199 -5.46 16.70 6.98
CA GLY A 199 -6.07 17.06 5.69
C GLY A 199 -5.61 16.18 4.50
N ALA A 200 -4.45 15.52 4.63
CA ALA A 200 -3.95 14.56 3.64
C ALA A 200 -4.73 13.23 3.62
N VAL A 201 -5.42 12.88 4.72
CA VAL A 201 -6.14 11.61 4.87
C VAL A 201 -7.58 11.72 4.35
N GLU A 202 -8.23 12.87 4.56
CA GLU A 202 -9.67 13.02 4.30
C GLU A 202 -10.08 12.84 2.82
N PRO A 203 -9.34 13.35 1.81
CA PRO A 203 -9.64 13.08 0.40
C PRO A 203 -9.71 11.58 0.10
N LEU A 204 -8.82 10.79 0.70
CA LEU A 204 -8.78 9.34 0.54
C LEU A 204 -9.90 8.66 1.32
N ASN A 205 -10.19 9.08 2.55
CA ASN A 205 -11.36 8.57 3.29
C ASN A 205 -12.67 8.77 2.51
N ARG A 206 -12.84 9.93 1.85
CA ARG A 206 -14.00 10.17 0.98
C ARG A 206 -14.04 9.21 -0.21
N ALA A 207 -12.90 8.94 -0.84
CA ALA A 207 -12.81 7.96 -1.93
C ALA A 207 -13.17 6.54 -1.45
N TYR A 208 -12.71 6.13 -0.26
CA TYR A 208 -13.07 4.84 0.35
C TYR A 208 -14.57 4.74 0.65
N ARG A 209 -15.16 5.77 1.28
CA ARG A 209 -16.60 5.80 1.57
C ARG A 209 -17.44 5.79 0.28
N ALA A 210 -17.01 6.53 -0.75
CA ALA A 210 -17.68 6.53 -2.06
C ALA A 210 -17.62 5.17 -2.76
N ALA A 211 -16.57 4.38 -2.50
CA ALA A 211 -16.44 3.00 -2.95
C ALA A 211 -17.20 1.98 -2.08
N GLY A 212 -17.93 2.43 -1.05
CA GLY A 212 -18.72 1.59 -0.16
C GLY A 212 -17.95 0.98 1.01
N VAL A 213 -16.73 1.44 1.30
CA VAL A 213 -16.00 1.02 2.50
C VAL A 213 -16.54 1.76 3.72
N GLU A 214 -17.01 1.00 4.70
CA GLU A 214 -17.45 1.52 5.99
C GLU A 214 -16.26 2.02 6.81
N LEU A 215 -16.20 3.34 7.03
CA LEU A 215 -15.23 3.99 7.89
C LEU A 215 -15.97 4.83 8.93
N PRO A 216 -15.54 4.84 10.21
CA PRO A 216 -16.16 5.68 11.23
C PRO A 216 -16.12 7.17 10.83
N PRO A 217 -16.99 8.00 11.42
CA PRO A 217 -16.95 9.44 11.21
C PRO A 217 -15.58 10.03 11.60
N THR A 218 -15.01 10.83 10.70
CA THR A 218 -13.76 11.56 10.91
C THR A 218 -14.01 13.05 10.80
N ARG A 219 -13.22 13.85 11.52
CA ARG A 219 -13.24 15.32 11.42
C ARG A 219 -11.87 15.88 11.15
N LEU A 220 -11.82 17.02 10.46
CA LEU A 220 -10.63 17.86 10.40
C LEU A 220 -10.50 18.63 11.72
N VAL A 221 -9.25 18.97 12.09
CA VAL A 221 -8.99 19.75 13.30
C VAL A 221 -9.69 21.13 13.28
N SER A 222 -9.91 21.70 12.10
CA SER A 222 -10.62 22.98 11.90
C SER A 222 -12.12 22.90 12.16
N GLU A 223 -12.70 21.70 12.16
CA GLU A 223 -14.13 21.45 12.39
C GLU A 223 -14.46 21.23 13.88
N VAL A 224 -13.45 21.15 14.74
CA VAL A 224 -13.62 20.92 16.17
C VAL A 224 -13.81 22.25 16.90
N ALA A 225 -15.06 22.54 17.27
CA ALA A 225 -15.41 23.74 18.02
C ALA A 225 -14.97 23.67 19.50
N ASP A 226 -15.13 22.50 20.15
CA ASP A 226 -14.74 22.30 21.54
C ASP A 226 -13.30 21.80 21.66
N LYS A 227 -12.40 22.68 22.11
CA LYS A 227 -10.99 22.35 22.32
C LYS A 227 -10.76 21.30 23.41
N ALA A 228 -11.71 21.05 24.31
CA ALA A 228 -11.60 19.98 25.29
C ALA A 228 -11.60 18.60 24.62
N GLU A 229 -12.28 18.46 23.48
CA GLU A 229 -12.35 17.23 22.70
C GLU A 229 -10.97 16.84 22.10
N LEU A 230 -10.20 17.85 21.68
CA LEU A 230 -8.84 17.67 21.14
C LEU A 230 -7.90 16.97 22.12
N ARG A 231 -8.20 17.03 23.42
CA ARG A 231 -7.41 16.39 24.48
C ARG A 231 -7.78 14.93 24.73
N ARG A 232 -8.79 14.36 24.06
CA ARG A 232 -9.23 12.97 24.28
C ARG A 232 -9.37 12.17 22.97
N CYS A 233 -9.15 12.83 21.85
CA CYS A 233 -9.32 12.27 20.51
C CYS A 233 -8.21 11.27 20.13
N LEU A 234 -8.52 10.44 19.14
CA LEU A 234 -7.54 9.77 18.30
C LEU A 234 -7.23 10.67 17.10
N VAL A 235 -5.97 10.87 16.80
CA VAL A 235 -5.49 11.67 15.68
C VAL A 235 -4.73 10.78 14.71
N LEU A 236 -5.15 10.75 13.44
CA LEU A 236 -4.39 10.08 12.37
C LEU A 236 -3.72 11.12 11.48
N CYS A 237 -2.40 11.01 11.33
CA CYS A 237 -1.65 11.95 10.50
C CYS A 237 -0.43 11.30 9.81
N PRO A 238 0.05 11.87 8.70
CA PRO A 238 1.34 11.49 8.13
C PRO A 238 2.48 11.67 9.14
N PRO A 239 3.55 10.85 9.09
CA PRO A 239 4.71 11.01 9.99
C PRO A 239 5.37 12.39 9.89
N SER A 240 5.31 13.06 8.74
CA SER A 240 5.81 14.44 8.58
C SER A 240 5.06 15.46 9.45
N ALA A 241 3.79 15.19 9.77
CA ALA A 241 2.96 16.08 10.58
C ALA A 241 3.27 16.01 12.08
N THR A 242 3.89 14.92 12.58
CA THR A 242 4.24 14.82 14.01
C THR A 242 5.43 15.70 14.40
N ALA A 243 6.27 16.07 13.43
CA ALA A 243 7.39 16.99 13.65
C ALA A 243 7.00 18.47 13.42
N SER A 244 5.79 18.77 12.95
CA SER A 244 5.39 20.11 12.54
C SER A 244 4.65 20.89 13.65
N THR A 245 4.42 22.19 13.41
CA THR A 245 3.63 23.04 14.30
C THR A 245 2.16 22.62 14.39
N TRP A 246 1.67 21.81 13.44
CA TRP A 246 0.32 21.26 13.42
C TRP A 246 0.00 20.48 14.69
N LEU A 247 0.97 19.70 15.19
CA LEU A 247 0.80 18.86 16.38
C LEU A 247 0.51 19.69 17.65
N ARG A 248 0.96 20.96 17.70
CA ARG A 248 0.74 21.85 18.87
C ARG A 248 -0.74 22.10 19.15
N ARG A 249 -1.62 21.89 18.16
CA ARG A 249 -3.08 22.03 18.31
C ARG A 249 -3.67 21.05 19.32
N PHE A 250 -3.00 19.93 19.58
CA PHE A 250 -3.46 18.88 20.50
C PHE A 250 -2.89 19.00 21.91
N GLY A 251 -2.00 19.97 22.17
CA GLY A 251 -1.38 20.16 23.48
C GLY A 251 -0.48 18.97 23.87
N GLU A 252 -0.55 18.55 25.14
CA GLU A 252 0.12 17.33 25.59
C GLU A 252 -0.57 16.10 24.98
N CYS A 253 0.19 15.32 24.22
CA CYS A 253 -0.30 14.13 23.52
C CYS A 253 0.66 12.96 23.71
N SER A 254 0.14 11.73 23.58
CA SER A 254 0.96 10.54 23.41
C SER A 254 1.09 10.26 21.92
N THR A 255 2.31 10.02 21.47
CA THR A 255 2.61 9.77 20.05
C THR A 255 2.93 8.30 19.81
N ALA A 256 2.44 7.79 18.68
CA ALA A 256 2.72 6.44 18.22
C ALA A 256 2.92 6.42 16.70
N PHE A 257 3.60 5.40 16.19
CA PHE A 257 3.71 5.16 14.75
C PHE A 257 3.20 3.76 14.41
N ALA A 258 2.31 3.67 13.42
CA ALA A 258 1.81 2.43 12.87
C ALA A 258 2.57 2.07 11.58
N SER A 259 3.45 1.07 11.66
CA SER A 259 4.25 0.60 10.53
C SER A 259 4.80 -0.80 10.80
N GLY A 260 4.92 -1.64 9.76
CA GLY A 260 5.58 -2.94 9.84
C GLY A 260 7.04 -2.83 10.33
N TRP A 261 7.69 -1.68 10.08
CA TRP A 261 9.04 -1.40 10.57
C TRP A 261 9.12 -1.31 12.11
N MET A 262 8.00 -1.14 12.81
CA MET A 262 7.95 -1.15 14.28
C MET A 262 8.27 -2.52 14.89
N GLN A 263 8.33 -3.58 14.08
CA GLN A 263 8.87 -4.88 14.47
C GLN A 263 10.32 -4.78 14.96
N LEU A 264 11.10 -3.82 14.43
CA LEU A 264 12.49 -3.61 14.80
C LEU A 264 12.62 -2.52 15.88
N ARG A 265 13.24 -2.88 17.01
CA ARG A 265 13.51 -1.94 18.13
C ARG A 265 14.23 -0.66 17.71
N GLY A 266 15.13 -0.75 16.73
CA GLY A 266 15.90 0.39 16.22
C GLY A 266 15.06 1.42 15.46
N ALA A 267 14.04 0.99 14.71
CA ALA A 267 13.17 1.89 13.97
C ALA A 267 12.33 2.76 14.91
N ARG A 268 11.79 2.16 15.99
CA ARG A 268 11.04 2.88 17.03
C ARG A 268 11.86 4.01 17.67
N ARG A 269 13.13 3.73 18.02
CA ARG A 269 14.01 4.72 18.68
C ARG A 269 14.35 5.91 17.77
N ARG A 270 14.53 5.69 16.47
CA ARG A 270 14.88 6.76 15.51
C ARG A 270 13.75 7.76 15.30
N GLY A 271 12.49 7.32 15.38
CA GLY A 271 11.32 8.17 15.17
C GLY A 271 10.90 9.01 16.37
N GLY A 272 11.45 8.76 17.57
CA GLY A 272 11.13 9.54 18.77
C GLY A 272 9.70 9.36 19.31
N TYR A 273 8.96 8.36 18.82
CA TYR A 273 7.59 8.07 19.28
C TYR A 273 7.58 7.37 20.64
N ASP A 274 6.54 7.63 21.44
CA ASP A 274 6.35 6.95 22.74
C ASP A 274 6.05 5.45 22.54
N ARG A 275 5.34 5.11 21.46
CA ARG A 275 4.88 3.76 21.12
C ARG A 275 5.05 3.45 19.64
N GLY A 276 5.12 2.16 19.31
CA GLY A 276 5.06 1.67 17.93
C GLY A 276 4.07 0.53 17.82
N PHE A 277 3.26 0.53 16.77
CA PHE A 277 2.31 -0.53 16.43
C PHE A 277 2.74 -1.20 15.13
N VAL A 278 2.86 -2.53 15.16
CA VAL A 278 3.32 -3.32 13.99
C VAL A 278 2.14 -3.52 13.05
N LEU A 279 1.87 -2.52 12.22
CA LEU A 279 0.82 -2.53 11.21
C LEU A 279 1.43 -2.43 9.81
N SER A 280 1.19 -3.41 8.95
CA SER A 280 1.66 -3.39 7.57
C SER A 280 0.59 -3.87 6.60
N ASP A 281 0.41 -3.14 5.50
CA ASP A 281 -0.48 -3.52 4.39
C ASP A 281 0.24 -4.37 3.35
N HIS A 282 1.45 -4.84 3.65
CA HIS A 282 2.23 -5.77 2.84
C HIS A 282 2.26 -7.15 3.48
N ALA A 283 2.51 -8.18 2.68
CA ALA A 283 2.73 -9.53 3.16
C ALA A 283 3.95 -9.60 4.08
N ASP A 284 3.82 -10.35 5.18
CA ASP A 284 4.97 -10.75 5.98
C ASP A 284 5.72 -11.91 5.32
N TRP A 285 6.77 -12.39 5.97
CA TRP A 285 7.56 -13.49 5.41
C TRP A 285 6.73 -14.74 5.08
N PRO A 286 5.90 -15.29 5.98
CA PRO A 286 4.97 -16.37 5.63
C PRO A 286 4.04 -16.02 4.47
N GLY A 287 3.41 -14.84 4.49
CA GLY A 287 2.50 -14.41 3.44
C GLY A 287 3.16 -14.31 2.06
N LEU A 288 4.40 -13.82 1.98
CA LEU A 288 5.18 -13.79 0.74
C LEU A 288 5.40 -15.21 0.19
N LEU A 289 5.81 -16.15 1.06
CA LEU A 289 6.04 -17.54 0.66
C LEU A 289 4.75 -18.25 0.23
N ASP A 290 3.65 -18.01 0.96
CA ASP A 290 2.33 -18.57 0.65
C ASP A 290 1.82 -18.05 -0.71
N ALA A 291 1.93 -16.75 -0.97
CA ALA A 291 1.54 -16.15 -2.24
C ALA A 291 2.38 -16.72 -3.40
N ILE A 292 3.71 -16.74 -3.26
CA ILE A 292 4.62 -17.30 -4.28
C ILE A 292 4.27 -18.77 -4.54
N GLY A 293 4.09 -19.58 -3.49
CA GLY A 293 3.74 -20.99 -3.60
C GLY A 293 2.39 -21.22 -4.31
N ALA A 294 1.38 -20.40 -4.01
CA ALA A 294 0.05 -20.52 -4.60
C ALA A 294 0.06 -20.27 -6.12
N THR A 295 0.95 -19.42 -6.63
CA THR A 295 1.12 -19.19 -8.08
C THR A 295 1.57 -20.44 -8.83
N GLY A 296 2.39 -21.28 -8.18
CA GLY A 296 3.11 -22.41 -8.76
C GLY A 296 4.09 -22.05 -9.88
N ALA A 297 4.47 -20.78 -9.98
CA ALA A 297 5.49 -20.32 -10.91
C ALA A 297 6.83 -21.00 -10.59
N GLN A 298 7.54 -21.42 -11.64
CA GLN A 298 8.90 -21.97 -11.51
C GLN A 298 9.97 -20.88 -11.58
N ARG A 299 9.61 -19.71 -12.12
CA ARG A 299 10.47 -18.53 -12.19
C ARG A 299 9.84 -17.39 -11.39
N VAL A 300 10.62 -16.81 -10.49
CA VAL A 300 10.20 -15.69 -9.64
C VAL A 300 11.18 -14.54 -9.82
N ILE A 301 10.66 -13.35 -10.05
CA ILE A 301 11.42 -12.13 -10.19
C ILE A 301 11.08 -11.25 -8.99
N VAL A 302 12.04 -11.01 -8.12
CA VAL A 302 11.83 -10.27 -6.89
C VAL A 302 12.15 -8.79 -7.12
N THR A 303 11.29 -7.91 -6.63
CA THR A 303 11.44 -6.47 -6.59
C THR A 303 11.28 -6.00 -5.15
N HIS A 304 11.63 -4.75 -4.85
CA HIS A 304 11.36 -4.08 -3.56
C HIS A 304 11.95 -4.71 -2.29
N GLY A 305 12.35 -3.87 -1.33
CA GLY A 305 12.77 -4.33 0.00
C GLY A 305 13.99 -5.26 0.03
N SER A 306 13.83 -6.44 0.64
CA SER A 306 14.94 -7.35 0.98
C SER A 306 15.29 -8.34 -0.15
N VAL A 307 15.40 -7.81 -1.37
CA VAL A 307 15.55 -8.57 -2.62
C VAL A 307 16.64 -9.65 -2.57
N PRO A 308 17.90 -9.37 -2.16
CA PRO A 308 18.95 -10.39 -2.21
C PRO A 308 18.69 -11.59 -1.30
N VAL A 309 18.01 -11.38 -0.16
CA VAL A 309 17.68 -12.44 0.80
C VAL A 309 16.57 -13.32 0.23
N MET A 310 15.51 -12.71 -0.30
CA MET A 310 14.41 -13.46 -0.91
C MET A 310 14.87 -14.25 -2.14
N VAL A 311 15.63 -13.63 -3.05
CA VAL A 311 16.19 -14.33 -4.23
C VAL A 311 17.01 -15.54 -3.82
N ARG A 312 17.90 -15.38 -2.83
CA ARG A 312 18.71 -16.49 -2.33
C ARG A 312 17.84 -17.61 -1.75
N TYR A 313 16.88 -17.27 -0.89
CA TYR A 313 16.01 -18.26 -0.26
C TYR A 313 15.20 -19.05 -1.30
N LEU A 314 14.59 -18.38 -2.27
CA LEU A 314 13.80 -19.03 -3.33
C LEU A 314 14.67 -19.94 -4.21
N ALA A 315 15.91 -19.54 -4.51
CA ALA A 315 16.86 -20.38 -5.24
C ALA A 315 17.24 -21.64 -4.44
N GLU A 316 17.43 -21.52 -3.12
CA GLU A 316 17.65 -22.67 -2.23
C GLU A 316 16.42 -23.61 -2.16
N GLN A 317 15.21 -23.10 -2.43
CA GLN A 317 14.00 -23.92 -2.60
C GLN A 317 13.84 -24.53 -4.01
N GLY A 318 14.80 -24.33 -4.91
CA GLY A 318 14.80 -24.89 -6.26
C GLY A 318 14.08 -24.06 -7.32
N LEU A 319 13.67 -22.82 -7.01
CA LEU A 319 13.05 -21.92 -7.98
C LEU A 319 14.08 -21.14 -8.79
N GLN A 320 13.73 -20.76 -10.02
CA GLN A 320 14.52 -19.82 -10.83
C GLN A 320 14.27 -18.40 -10.34
N ALA A 321 15.00 -17.97 -9.32
CA ALA A 321 14.86 -16.65 -8.71
C ALA A 321 15.84 -15.62 -9.28
N GLN A 322 15.35 -14.44 -9.63
CA GLN A 322 16.16 -13.30 -10.10
C GLN A 322 15.59 -11.98 -9.54
N ALA A 323 16.25 -10.86 -9.82
CA ALA A 323 15.81 -9.53 -9.38
C ALA A 323 15.55 -8.59 -10.56
N PHE A 324 14.58 -7.70 -10.40
CA PHE A 324 14.58 -6.41 -11.11
C PHE A 324 15.00 -5.30 -10.15
N GLN A 325 15.75 -4.33 -10.65
CA GLN A 325 16.12 -3.14 -9.88
C GLN A 325 15.06 -2.06 -10.06
N THR A 326 14.09 -1.96 -9.17
CA THR A 326 13.00 -0.99 -9.28
C THR A 326 13.36 0.37 -8.67
N GLU A 327 12.76 1.45 -9.17
CA GLU A 327 12.81 2.79 -8.56
C GLU A 327 11.57 3.10 -7.70
N TYR A 328 10.76 2.11 -7.29
CA TYR A 328 9.74 2.41 -6.27
C TYR A 328 10.44 2.79 -4.95
N GLY A 329 9.76 3.52 -4.08
CA GLY A 329 10.35 4.19 -2.93
C GLY A 329 11.01 3.25 -1.92
N ASP A 330 11.88 3.78 -1.05
CA ASP A 330 12.18 3.07 0.20
C ASP A 330 11.00 3.30 1.16
N ASP A 331 10.16 2.27 1.33
CA ASP A 331 9.07 2.23 2.29
C ASP A 331 9.49 2.63 3.72
N ARG A 332 10.79 2.64 4.04
CA ARG A 332 11.30 3.14 5.32
C ARG A 332 11.28 4.67 5.45
N ILE A 333 11.22 5.40 4.34
CA ILE A 333 11.46 6.84 4.26
C ILE A 333 10.25 7.60 3.69
N GLU A 334 9.37 6.97 2.90
CA GLU A 334 8.24 7.66 2.28
C GLU A 334 7.09 7.97 3.26
N ALA A 335 7.33 8.94 4.13
CA ALA A 335 6.29 9.70 4.78
C ALA A 335 5.97 10.93 3.91
N ASP A 336 5.10 10.75 2.90
CA ASP A 336 4.49 11.80 2.05
C ASP A 336 5.24 13.15 2.11
N THR A 337 6.38 13.26 1.43
CA THR A 337 7.04 14.55 1.18
C THR A 337 6.40 15.22 -0.02
N GLU A 338 5.17 15.68 0.13
CA GLU A 338 4.66 16.80 -0.66
C GLU A 338 4.28 17.95 0.27
N PRO A 339 4.67 19.19 -0.03
CA PRO A 339 4.20 20.35 0.73
C PRO A 339 2.72 20.55 0.41
N ALA A 340 1.84 20.02 1.26
CA ALA A 340 0.52 20.60 1.37
C ALA A 340 0.73 22.05 1.81
N GLY A 341 0.49 23.00 0.90
CA GLY A 341 0.55 24.42 1.20
C GLY A 341 -0.20 24.68 2.50
N GLU A 342 0.38 25.56 3.34
CA GLU A 342 -0.17 25.98 4.63
C GLU A 342 -1.62 26.47 4.43
N GLY A 343 -2.56 25.56 4.52
CA GLY A 343 -3.99 25.83 4.56
C GLY A 343 -4.38 26.15 5.99
N ALA A 344 -4.76 27.41 6.18
CA ALA A 344 -5.20 28.05 7.41
C ALA A 344 -6.13 27.20 8.28
#